data_AF-A0A7J3M237-F1
#
_entry.id   AF-A0A7J3M237-F1
#
_cell.length_a   1.000
_cell.length_b   1.000
_cell.length_c   1.000
_cell.angle_alpha   90.00
_cell.angle_beta   90.00
_cell.angle_gamma   90.00
#
_symmetry.space_group_name_H-M   'P 1'
#
loop_
_entity.id
_entity.type
_entity.pdbx_description
1 polymer ?
#
loop_
_entity_poly.entity_id
_entity_poly.type
_entity_poly.pdbx_seq_one_letter_code
_entity_poly.pdbx_strand_id
1 'polypeptide(L)'
;MRFLLLIPDGMADHRIEKLGGKTPLEVADKPNMDFIAKEGACGKANTIPKGFEANSDIACLTILGIDVKKYYTGRGPIEALANGISAKLVYRCNLVKATDVMLDYSGGRISNEEAKKVIKRLNEKKKYDFIEFHVGKSYRNLLAIKKDFEVAKTFAPHDIQGKKISDHLPKNGKLAELLVELIEWSKSVVPEVTEKANMIWPWSGGKMPNFPKFQEIYKLKGAVISEVDLLKGIAEGLGMEFLEVEGVTGYIDTNYRGIVRRALKALENFEFVLVHTEGIDEVSHEGDMEKKIEAIEIYDEEVVGKILDKADLSELRILLLPDHPTPIELRTHVAESVPFAIYGLERDDVKTFSEFSCAKGKYGLMDGLKLMQIFLR
;
A
#
# COMPACT_ATOMS: atom_id res chain seq x y z
N MET A 1 -10.40 -9.95 24.74
CA MET A 1 -9.20 -9.43 24.06
C MET A 1 -9.50 -9.12 22.61
N ARG A 2 -9.21 -7.89 22.18
CA ARG A 2 -9.28 -7.38 20.80
C ARG A 2 -7.89 -6.98 20.34
N PHE A 3 -7.66 -6.97 19.04
CA PHE A 3 -6.36 -6.70 18.42
C PHE A 3 -6.48 -5.53 17.46
N LEU A 4 -5.64 -4.51 17.67
CA LEU A 4 -5.55 -3.34 16.81
C LEU A 4 -4.17 -3.25 16.17
N LEU A 5 -4.12 -3.32 14.84
CA LEU A 5 -2.91 -3.09 14.06
C LEU A 5 -2.95 -1.68 13.48
N LEU A 6 -1.96 -0.86 13.82
CA LEU A 6 -1.77 0.51 13.38
C LEU A 6 -0.61 0.57 12.38
N ILE A 7 -0.89 1.00 11.16
CA ILE A 7 0.08 1.16 10.07
C ILE A 7 0.11 2.63 9.61
N PRO A 8 0.96 3.47 10.20
CA PRO A 8 1.34 4.75 9.61
C PRO A 8 2.28 4.51 8.42
N ASP A 9 1.78 4.59 7.19
CA ASP A 9 2.53 4.28 5.97
C ASP A 9 3.81 5.13 5.86
N GLY A 10 4.90 4.54 5.36
CA GLY A 10 6.13 5.26 5.02
C GLY A 10 6.88 5.95 6.18
N MET A 11 6.44 5.77 7.43
CA MET A 11 6.87 6.62 8.55
C MET A 11 8.37 6.51 8.90
N ALA A 12 8.97 5.35 8.70
CA ALA A 12 10.39 5.16 9.00
C ALA A 12 11.30 5.92 8.02
N ASP A 13 12.45 6.39 8.49
CA ASP A 13 13.38 7.19 7.71
C ASP A 13 14.85 6.87 8.02
N HIS A 14 15.74 7.56 7.31
CA HIS A 14 17.17 7.60 7.54
C HIS A 14 17.54 8.75 8.47
N ARG A 15 18.74 8.70 9.02
CA ARG A 15 19.28 9.81 9.82
C ARG A 15 19.58 10.99 8.90
N ILE A 16 19.11 12.16 9.28
CA ILE A 16 19.26 13.39 8.50
C ILE A 16 20.24 14.32 9.22
N GLU A 17 21.28 14.78 8.52
CA GLU A 17 22.30 15.69 9.08
C GLU A 17 21.67 16.98 9.61
N LYS A 18 20.70 17.55 8.89
CA LYS A 18 19.95 18.75 9.31
C LYS A 18 19.17 18.58 10.62
N LEU A 19 18.86 17.34 11.01
CA LEU A 19 18.22 16.99 12.29
C LEU A 19 19.25 16.59 13.38
N GLY A 20 20.53 16.90 13.18
CA GLY A 20 21.61 16.50 14.09
C GLY A 20 21.90 15.01 14.05
N GLY A 21 21.68 14.36 12.91
CA GLY A 21 21.86 12.91 12.73
C GLY A 21 20.75 12.07 13.34
N LYS A 22 19.55 12.63 13.49
CA LYS A 22 18.31 11.95 13.91
C LYS A 22 17.38 11.70 12.72
N THR A 23 16.42 10.78 12.88
CA THR A 23 15.30 10.62 11.94
C THR A 23 14.17 11.62 12.26
N PRO A 24 13.25 11.90 11.34
CA PRO A 24 12.00 12.61 11.62
C PRO A 24 11.23 11.99 12.78
N LEU A 25 11.17 10.65 12.82
CA LEU A 25 10.53 9.92 13.92
C LEU A 25 11.24 10.14 15.26
N GLU A 26 12.56 10.32 15.31
CA GLU A 26 13.28 10.65 16.56
C GLU A 26 13.12 12.11 17.01
N VAL A 27 12.68 13.01 16.12
CA VAL A 27 12.52 14.45 16.41
C VAL A 27 11.08 14.82 16.75
N ALA A 28 10.10 14.19 16.13
CA ALA A 28 8.68 14.44 16.36
C ALA A 28 8.29 14.30 17.84
N ASP A 29 7.41 15.19 18.31
CA ASP A 29 6.74 15.04 19.60
C ASP A 29 5.65 13.96 19.52
N LYS A 30 5.92 12.80 20.10
CA LYS A 30 5.07 11.60 19.98
C LYS A 30 4.88 10.82 21.30
N PRO A 31 4.34 11.46 22.35
CA PRO A 31 4.20 10.85 23.66
C PRO A 31 3.33 9.58 23.66
N ASN A 32 2.39 9.44 22.72
CA ASN A 32 1.46 8.31 22.69
C ASN A 32 2.09 7.05 22.08
N MET A 33 2.83 7.19 20.99
CA MET A 33 3.65 6.11 20.42
C MET A 33 4.78 5.73 21.38
N ASP A 34 5.39 6.70 22.06
CA ASP A 34 6.38 6.42 23.11
C ASP A 34 5.77 5.65 24.29
N PHE A 35 4.53 5.94 24.66
CA PHE A 35 3.78 5.16 25.65
C PHE A 35 3.59 3.69 25.20
N ILE A 36 3.17 3.46 23.95
CA ILE A 36 3.03 2.09 23.39
C ILE A 36 4.36 1.34 23.46
N ALA A 37 5.48 1.99 23.11
CA ALA A 37 6.81 1.38 23.18
C ALA A 37 7.24 1.11 24.63
N LYS A 38 7.00 2.05 25.54
CA LYS A 38 7.44 1.99 26.95
C LYS A 38 6.68 0.95 27.78
N GLU A 39 5.39 0.82 27.56
CA GLU A 39 4.52 -0.14 28.28
C GLU A 39 4.30 -1.43 27.48
N GLY A 40 4.95 -1.55 26.32
CA GLY A 40 4.89 -2.70 25.44
C GLY A 40 6.25 -3.33 25.20
N ALA A 41 6.34 -4.11 24.13
CA ALA A 41 7.57 -4.75 23.71
C ALA A 41 7.91 -4.46 22.26
N CYS A 42 9.19 -4.22 22.01
CA CYS A 42 9.65 -3.62 20.77
C CYS A 42 10.58 -4.53 19.97
N GLY A 43 10.77 -4.19 18.70
CA GLY A 43 11.74 -4.79 17.79
C GLY A 43 11.81 -4.04 16.46
N LYS A 44 12.47 -4.65 15.48
CA LYS A 44 12.38 -4.30 14.06
C LYS A 44 11.82 -5.45 13.25
N ALA A 45 11.15 -5.17 12.14
CA ALA A 45 10.62 -6.18 11.24
C ALA A 45 11.07 -5.95 9.80
N ASN A 46 11.47 -7.02 9.11
CA ASN A 46 11.60 -7.03 7.66
C ASN A 46 10.23 -7.33 7.03
N THR A 47 9.54 -6.28 6.61
CA THR A 47 8.21 -6.35 5.98
C THR A 47 8.26 -6.58 4.48
N ILE A 48 9.40 -6.31 3.84
CA ILE A 48 9.66 -6.59 2.43
C ILE A 48 10.58 -7.82 2.31
N PRO A 49 10.05 -8.98 1.88
CA PRO A 49 10.88 -10.17 1.70
C PRO A 49 11.94 -9.97 0.62
N LYS A 50 13.12 -10.58 0.81
CA LYS A 50 14.22 -10.51 -0.16
C LYS A 50 13.77 -10.90 -1.57
N GLY A 51 14.05 -10.04 -2.54
CA GLY A 51 13.72 -10.23 -3.96
C GLY A 51 12.40 -9.59 -4.40
N PHE A 52 11.71 -8.88 -3.50
CA PHE A 52 10.54 -8.07 -3.82
C PHE A 52 10.88 -6.58 -3.76
N GLU A 53 10.15 -5.80 -4.55
CA GLU A 53 10.16 -4.34 -4.47
C GLU A 53 9.48 -3.89 -3.17
N ALA A 54 9.93 -2.75 -2.64
CA ALA A 54 9.35 -2.14 -1.45
C ALA A 54 8.02 -1.46 -1.81
N ASN A 55 6.94 -2.23 -1.82
CA ASN A 55 5.60 -1.75 -2.10
C ASN A 55 4.67 -2.08 -0.92
N SER A 56 3.70 -1.20 -0.64
CA SER A 56 2.76 -1.34 0.47
C SER A 56 1.92 -2.62 0.37
N ASP A 57 1.64 -3.13 -0.84
CA ASP A 57 0.94 -4.42 -1.00
C ASP A 57 1.76 -5.60 -0.47
N ILE A 58 3.04 -5.64 -0.82
CA ILE A 58 3.98 -6.65 -0.32
C ILE A 58 4.13 -6.52 1.20
N ALA A 59 4.34 -5.30 1.70
CA ALA A 59 4.52 -5.04 3.11
C ALA A 59 3.28 -5.44 3.93
N CYS A 60 2.09 -4.94 3.57
CA CYS A 60 0.86 -5.20 4.30
C CYS A 60 0.46 -6.68 4.27
N LEU A 61 0.61 -7.38 3.13
CA LEU A 61 0.41 -8.83 3.07
C LEU A 61 1.37 -9.57 4.01
N THR A 62 2.65 -9.18 4.00
CA THR A 62 3.67 -9.78 4.87
C THR A 62 3.36 -9.55 6.35
N ILE A 63 2.97 -8.32 6.74
CA ILE A 63 2.57 -7.96 8.10
C ILE A 63 1.38 -8.79 8.55
N LEU A 64 0.39 -9.02 7.68
CA LEU A 64 -0.77 -9.89 7.93
C LEU A 64 -0.43 -11.39 7.95
N GLY A 65 0.84 -11.76 7.79
CA GLY A 65 1.34 -13.14 7.82
C GLY A 65 1.08 -13.92 6.53
N ILE A 66 0.84 -13.22 5.41
CA ILE A 66 0.62 -13.83 4.09
C ILE A 66 1.95 -13.90 3.34
N ASP A 67 2.39 -15.12 3.04
CA ASP A 67 3.62 -15.32 2.27
C ASP A 67 3.45 -14.87 0.81
N VAL A 68 3.95 -13.68 0.51
CA VAL A 68 3.91 -13.07 -0.83
C VAL A 68 4.60 -13.92 -1.88
N LYS A 69 5.60 -14.76 -1.53
CA LYS A 69 6.23 -15.68 -2.50
C LYS A 69 5.25 -16.71 -3.04
N LYS A 70 4.27 -17.10 -2.23
CA LYS A 70 3.28 -18.10 -2.57
C LYS A 70 2.03 -17.49 -3.18
N TYR A 71 1.63 -16.31 -2.71
CA TYR A 71 0.29 -15.79 -3.00
C TYR A 71 0.25 -14.48 -3.80
N TYR A 72 1.34 -13.71 -3.85
CA TYR A 72 1.34 -12.44 -4.57
C TYR A 72 1.36 -12.65 -6.09
N THR A 73 0.49 -11.95 -6.80
CA THR A 73 0.33 -12.07 -8.25
C THR A 73 0.42 -10.73 -8.98
N GLY A 74 0.85 -9.67 -8.28
CA GLY A 74 0.89 -8.30 -8.80
C GLY A 74 -0.17 -7.40 -8.18
N ARG A 75 0.00 -6.09 -8.39
CA ARG A 75 -0.90 -5.05 -7.85
C ARG A 75 -2.23 -4.97 -8.60
N GLY A 76 -2.21 -5.19 -9.92
CA GLY A 76 -3.41 -5.18 -10.75
C GLY A 76 -4.50 -6.15 -10.27
N PRO A 77 -4.19 -7.42 -9.99
CA PRO A 77 -5.14 -8.37 -9.42
C PRO A 77 -5.70 -7.98 -8.04
N ILE A 78 -4.89 -7.35 -7.18
CA ILE A 78 -5.35 -6.86 -5.87
C ILE A 78 -6.32 -5.68 -6.05
N GLU A 79 -5.97 -4.70 -6.89
CA GLU A 79 -6.87 -3.57 -7.22
C GLU A 79 -8.17 -4.06 -7.90
N ALA A 80 -8.12 -5.15 -8.67
CA ALA A 80 -9.33 -5.77 -9.22
C ALA A 80 -10.26 -6.33 -8.14
N LEU A 81 -9.73 -6.96 -7.08
CA LEU A 81 -10.54 -7.42 -5.95
C LEU A 81 -11.30 -6.26 -5.31
N ALA A 82 -10.63 -5.12 -5.10
CA ALA A 82 -11.24 -3.92 -4.51
C ALA A 82 -12.45 -3.39 -5.32
N ASN A 83 -12.45 -3.64 -6.62
CA ASN A 83 -13.46 -3.18 -7.57
C ASN A 83 -14.45 -4.28 -8.00
N GLY A 84 -14.39 -5.47 -7.38
CA GLY A 84 -15.25 -6.60 -7.74
C GLY A 84 -15.04 -7.12 -9.17
N ILE A 85 -13.85 -6.90 -9.74
CA ILE A 85 -13.51 -7.31 -11.11
C ILE A 85 -13.08 -8.78 -11.10
N SER A 86 -13.76 -9.59 -11.91
CA SER A 86 -13.44 -11.00 -12.08
C SER A 86 -12.87 -11.29 -13.48
N ALA A 87 -11.65 -11.82 -13.51
CA ALA A 87 -10.94 -12.19 -14.73
C ALA A 87 -9.95 -13.33 -14.46
N LYS A 88 -9.30 -13.85 -15.49
CA LYS A 88 -8.21 -14.82 -15.32
C LYS A 88 -6.90 -14.11 -14.98
N LEU A 89 -6.62 -13.02 -15.66
CA LEU A 89 -5.47 -12.16 -15.42
C LEU A 89 -5.93 -10.70 -15.35
N VAL A 90 -5.26 -9.92 -14.51
CA VAL A 90 -5.45 -8.47 -14.45
C VAL A 90 -4.08 -7.79 -14.40
N TYR A 91 -3.94 -6.70 -15.13
CA TYR A 91 -2.80 -5.79 -15.09
C TYR A 91 -3.29 -4.41 -14.70
N ARG A 92 -2.45 -3.62 -14.00
CA ARG A 92 -2.60 -2.17 -14.06
C ARG A 92 -2.38 -1.72 -15.49
N CYS A 93 -3.04 -0.66 -15.89
CA CYS A 93 -3.03 -0.16 -17.26
C CYS A 93 -3.00 1.37 -17.19
N ASN A 94 -1.80 1.94 -17.27
CA ASN A 94 -1.67 3.39 -17.24
C ASN A 94 -2.05 4.01 -18.59
N LEU A 95 -2.64 5.21 -18.57
CA LEU A 95 -2.66 6.10 -19.73
C LEU A 95 -1.38 6.94 -19.70
N VAL A 96 -0.54 6.84 -20.73
CA VAL A 96 0.79 7.45 -20.76
C VAL A 96 0.98 8.35 -21.98
N LYS A 97 1.93 9.28 -21.90
CA LYS A 97 2.46 10.01 -23.07
C LYS A 97 3.84 9.47 -23.39
N ALA A 98 4.02 8.90 -24.57
CA ALA A 98 5.32 8.40 -25.01
C ALA A 98 5.54 8.56 -26.52
N THR A 99 6.79 8.70 -26.92
CA THR A 99 7.26 8.55 -28.32
C THR A 99 7.98 7.21 -28.43
N ASP A 100 9.23 7.20 -28.89
CA ASP A 100 10.22 6.18 -28.61
C ASP A 100 10.70 6.18 -27.15
N VAL A 101 10.42 7.25 -26.40
CA VAL A 101 10.76 7.46 -24.99
C VAL A 101 9.49 7.66 -24.16
N MET A 102 9.47 7.16 -22.92
CA MET A 102 8.40 7.44 -21.96
C MET A 102 8.51 8.89 -21.47
N LEU A 103 7.70 9.79 -22.03
CA LEU A 103 7.76 11.21 -21.70
C LEU A 103 7.08 11.50 -20.35
N ASP A 104 5.90 10.91 -20.14
CA ASP A 104 5.11 11.07 -18.92
C ASP A 104 4.26 9.82 -18.63
N TYR A 105 4.58 9.12 -17.54
CA TYR A 105 3.87 7.90 -17.11
C TYR A 105 2.44 8.16 -16.62
N SER A 106 2.09 9.42 -16.39
CA SER A 106 0.79 9.87 -15.89
C SER A 106 -0.11 10.48 -16.97
N GLY A 107 0.42 10.64 -18.18
CA GLY A 107 -0.28 11.29 -19.28
C GLY A 107 -0.82 12.67 -18.88
N GLY A 108 0.04 13.54 -18.36
CA GLY A 108 -0.29 14.88 -17.92
C GLY A 108 -1.24 14.93 -16.73
N ARG A 109 -1.17 13.94 -15.82
CA ARG A 109 -2.13 13.75 -14.71
C ARG A 109 -3.58 13.87 -15.20
N ILE A 110 -3.91 13.15 -16.27
CA ILE A 110 -5.25 13.11 -16.87
C ILE A 110 -6.35 12.99 -15.82
N SER A 111 -7.42 13.77 -15.94
CA SER A 111 -8.48 13.79 -14.90
C SER A 111 -9.27 12.48 -14.89
N ASN A 112 -9.96 12.18 -13.79
CA ASN A 112 -10.86 11.01 -13.70
C ASN A 112 -11.93 11.01 -14.80
N GLU A 113 -12.47 12.18 -15.13
CA GLU A 113 -13.53 12.33 -16.14
C GLU A 113 -13.01 12.07 -17.56
N GLU A 114 -11.80 12.55 -17.85
CA GLU A 114 -11.15 12.38 -19.14
C GLU A 114 -10.69 10.92 -19.33
N ALA A 115 -10.07 10.32 -18.30
CA ALA A 115 -9.69 8.91 -18.31
C ALA A 115 -10.90 7.98 -18.50
N LYS A 116 -12.04 8.26 -17.84
CA LYS A 116 -13.30 7.53 -18.05
C LYS A 116 -13.73 7.49 -19.52
N LYS A 117 -13.61 8.61 -20.23
CA LYS A 117 -13.93 8.69 -21.67
C LYS A 117 -12.96 7.84 -22.49
N VAL A 118 -11.67 7.88 -22.19
CA VAL A 118 -10.65 7.06 -22.87
C VAL A 118 -10.92 5.58 -22.67
N ILE A 119 -11.17 5.13 -21.44
CA ILE A 119 -11.44 3.72 -21.11
C ILE A 119 -12.72 3.23 -21.78
N LYS A 120 -13.78 4.07 -21.82
CA LYS A 120 -14.99 3.76 -22.58
C LYS A 120 -14.66 3.56 -24.07
N ARG A 121 -13.89 4.47 -24.67
CA ARG A 121 -13.51 4.40 -26.09
C ARG A 121 -12.66 3.17 -26.42
N LEU A 122 -11.73 2.80 -25.54
CA LEU A 122 -10.96 1.57 -25.66
C LEU A 122 -11.86 0.33 -25.66
N ASN A 123 -12.86 0.27 -24.77
CA ASN A 123 -13.81 -0.85 -24.75
C ASN A 123 -14.75 -0.90 -25.96
N GLU A 124 -15.14 0.23 -26.53
CA GLU A 124 -15.96 0.29 -27.76
C GLU A 124 -15.19 -0.26 -28.98
N LYS A 125 -13.87 -0.04 -29.03
CA LYS A 125 -13.03 -0.38 -30.19
C LYS A 125 -12.23 -1.67 -30.03
N LYS A 126 -12.26 -2.31 -28.86
CA LYS A 126 -11.42 -3.49 -28.60
C LYS A 126 -11.70 -4.59 -29.61
N LYS A 127 -10.63 -5.24 -30.08
CA LYS A 127 -10.70 -6.34 -31.04
C LYS A 127 -11.12 -7.67 -30.42
N TYR A 128 -10.87 -7.84 -29.12
CA TYR A 128 -11.00 -9.11 -28.42
C TYR A 128 -12.05 -9.02 -27.31
N ASP A 129 -13.07 -9.88 -27.35
CA ASP A 129 -14.15 -9.90 -26.36
C ASP A 129 -13.69 -10.33 -24.95
N PHE A 130 -12.59 -11.09 -24.89
CA PHE A 130 -11.99 -11.51 -23.62
C PHE A 130 -11.10 -10.43 -22.98
N ILE A 131 -10.95 -9.26 -23.60
CA ILE A 131 -10.25 -8.09 -23.05
C ILE A 131 -11.28 -7.11 -22.51
N GLU A 132 -11.01 -6.49 -21.37
CA GLU A 132 -11.85 -5.44 -20.80
C GLU A 132 -10.98 -4.41 -20.06
N PHE A 133 -11.24 -3.13 -20.31
CA PHE A 133 -10.57 -2.05 -19.60
C PHE A 133 -11.49 -1.52 -18.51
N HIS A 134 -10.99 -1.34 -17.29
CA HIS A 134 -11.76 -0.81 -16.17
C HIS A 134 -11.18 0.50 -15.71
N VAL A 135 -12.08 1.45 -15.41
CA VAL A 135 -11.72 2.76 -14.90
C VAL A 135 -11.15 2.61 -13.49
N GLY A 136 -10.01 3.24 -13.24
CA GLY A 136 -9.50 3.46 -11.89
C GLY A 136 -9.39 4.95 -11.58
N LYS A 137 -8.32 5.37 -10.88
CA LYS A 137 -8.08 6.76 -10.48
C LYS A 137 -7.09 7.42 -11.43
N SER A 138 -7.55 8.45 -12.14
CA SER A 138 -6.77 9.24 -13.09
C SER A 138 -6.18 8.35 -14.18
N TYR A 139 -4.87 8.38 -14.39
CA TYR A 139 -4.18 7.54 -15.36
C TYR A 139 -4.10 6.06 -14.94
N ARG A 140 -4.31 5.72 -13.65
CA ARG A 140 -4.17 4.36 -13.10
C ARG A 140 -5.47 3.58 -13.34
N ASN A 141 -5.52 2.82 -14.42
CA ASN A 141 -6.68 2.00 -14.81
C ASN A 141 -6.32 0.51 -14.76
N LEU A 142 -7.25 -0.39 -15.09
CA LEU A 142 -7.00 -1.83 -15.11
C LEU A 142 -7.30 -2.44 -16.48
N LEU A 143 -6.52 -3.45 -16.85
CA LEU A 143 -6.73 -4.32 -18.01
C LEU A 143 -7.05 -5.72 -17.51
N ALA A 144 -8.29 -6.16 -17.70
CA ALA A 144 -8.79 -7.48 -17.36
C ALA A 144 -8.79 -8.40 -18.59
N ILE A 145 -8.30 -9.63 -18.40
CA ILE A 145 -8.18 -10.64 -19.45
C ILE A 145 -8.89 -11.90 -18.97
N LYS A 146 -10.02 -12.24 -19.61
CA LYS A 146 -10.89 -13.38 -19.24
C LYS A 146 -10.38 -14.72 -19.76
N LYS A 147 -9.38 -14.71 -20.63
CA LYS A 147 -8.70 -15.90 -21.16
C LYS A 147 -7.43 -16.16 -20.35
N ASP A 148 -7.10 -17.44 -20.16
CA ASP A 148 -5.89 -17.84 -19.45
C ASP A 148 -4.65 -17.75 -20.35
N PHE A 149 -3.54 -17.30 -19.77
CA PHE A 149 -2.22 -17.21 -20.38
C PHE A 149 -1.14 -17.36 -19.30
N GLU A 150 0.09 -17.67 -19.73
CA GLU A 150 1.25 -17.46 -18.88
C GLU A 150 1.48 -15.96 -18.64
N VAL A 151 1.83 -15.60 -17.41
CA VAL A 151 2.01 -14.20 -16.99
C VAL A 151 3.22 -13.60 -17.72
N ALA A 152 3.03 -12.44 -18.34
CA ALA A 152 4.08 -11.73 -19.03
C ALA A 152 4.89 -10.89 -18.05
N LYS A 153 6.20 -10.78 -18.29
CA LYS A 153 7.03 -9.81 -17.59
C LYS A 153 6.69 -8.42 -18.11
N THR A 154 6.36 -7.51 -17.20
CA THR A 154 6.05 -6.11 -17.52
C THR A 154 6.89 -5.17 -16.65
N PHE A 155 6.87 -3.88 -16.98
CA PHE A 155 7.69 -2.87 -16.33
C PHE A 155 6.80 -1.69 -15.95
N ALA A 156 6.97 -1.15 -14.76
CA ALA A 156 6.19 0.00 -14.33
C ALA A 156 6.58 1.24 -15.15
N PRO A 157 5.62 2.07 -15.57
CA PRO A 157 5.91 3.19 -16.45
C PRO A 157 6.66 4.34 -15.74
N HIS A 158 6.51 4.48 -14.42
CA HIS A 158 7.21 5.49 -13.63
C HIS A 158 8.71 5.19 -13.48
N ASP A 159 9.11 3.92 -13.43
CA ASP A 159 10.53 3.52 -13.38
C ASP A 159 11.28 3.77 -14.69
N ILE A 160 10.54 4.02 -15.77
CA ILE A 160 11.09 4.15 -17.12
C ILE A 160 10.87 5.53 -17.73
N GLN A 161 10.41 6.52 -16.95
CA GLN A 161 10.30 7.89 -17.44
C GLN A 161 11.68 8.40 -17.93
N GLY A 162 11.70 9.02 -19.10
CA GLY A 162 12.93 9.45 -19.79
C GLY A 162 13.72 8.31 -20.45
N LYS A 163 13.28 7.05 -20.35
CA LYS A 163 13.93 5.89 -20.97
C LYS A 163 13.19 5.44 -22.23
N LYS A 164 13.92 4.72 -23.09
CA LYS A 164 13.40 4.15 -24.33
C LYS A 164 12.36 3.06 -24.04
N ILE A 165 11.17 3.16 -24.65
CA ILE A 165 10.06 2.22 -24.37
C ILE A 165 10.31 0.83 -24.97
N SER A 166 11.05 0.73 -26.08
CA SER A 166 11.34 -0.55 -26.74
C SER A 166 12.03 -1.57 -25.82
N ASP A 167 12.84 -1.07 -24.90
CA ASP A 167 13.66 -1.91 -24.02
C ASP A 167 12.82 -2.49 -22.86
N HIS A 168 11.62 -1.94 -22.66
CA HIS A 168 10.72 -2.18 -21.54
C HIS A 168 9.32 -2.63 -21.98
N LEU A 169 9.13 -2.99 -23.25
CA LEU A 169 7.90 -3.64 -23.69
C LEU A 169 7.69 -4.97 -22.95
N PRO A 170 6.42 -5.43 -22.78
CA PRO A 170 6.12 -6.73 -22.22
C PRO A 170 6.97 -7.85 -22.84
N LYS A 171 7.48 -8.75 -22.01
CA LYS A 171 8.35 -9.86 -22.42
C LYS A 171 7.79 -11.20 -21.98
N ASN A 172 8.20 -12.24 -22.71
CA ASN A 172 7.94 -13.66 -22.45
C ASN A 172 6.51 -14.13 -22.79
N GLY A 173 6.40 -14.99 -23.81
CA GLY A 173 5.19 -15.74 -24.13
C GLY A 173 4.13 -14.96 -24.91
N LYS A 174 3.05 -15.67 -25.26
CA LYS A 174 1.95 -15.16 -26.11
C LYS A 174 1.21 -13.96 -25.50
N LEU A 175 1.17 -13.88 -24.17
CA LEU A 175 0.55 -12.73 -23.51
C LEU A 175 1.36 -11.46 -23.76
N ALA A 176 2.69 -11.54 -23.76
CA ALA A 176 3.53 -10.38 -24.05
C ALA A 176 3.27 -9.84 -25.47
N GLU A 177 3.18 -10.72 -26.47
CA GLU A 177 2.83 -10.36 -27.85
C GLU A 177 1.47 -9.65 -27.92
N LEU A 178 0.45 -10.18 -27.23
CA LEU A 178 -0.86 -9.55 -27.14
C LEU A 178 -0.82 -8.19 -26.45
N LEU A 179 -0.09 -8.05 -25.34
CA LEU A 179 0.04 -6.78 -24.64
C LEU A 179 0.76 -5.73 -25.51
N VAL A 180 1.78 -6.13 -26.27
CA VAL A 180 2.45 -5.25 -27.25
C VAL A 180 1.48 -4.85 -28.38
N GLU A 181 0.68 -5.78 -28.90
CA GLU A 181 -0.37 -5.47 -29.89
C GLU A 181 -1.36 -4.44 -29.33
N LEU A 182 -1.82 -4.61 -28.08
CA LEU A 182 -2.74 -3.68 -27.43
C LEU A 182 -2.11 -2.30 -27.18
N ILE A 183 -0.84 -2.24 -26.78
CA ILE A 183 -0.09 -0.97 -26.65
C ILE A 183 -0.06 -0.25 -28.00
N GLU A 184 0.35 -0.94 -29.07
CA GLU A 184 0.46 -0.33 -30.40
C GLU A 184 -0.90 0.11 -30.95
N TRP A 185 -1.91 -0.74 -30.85
CA TRP A 185 -3.28 -0.43 -31.25
C TRP A 185 -3.82 0.81 -30.53
N SER A 186 -3.55 0.94 -29.23
CA SER A 186 -4.05 2.06 -28.42
C SER A 186 -3.52 3.42 -28.89
N LYS A 187 -2.39 3.47 -29.62
CA LYS A 187 -1.86 4.71 -30.22
C LYS A 187 -2.81 5.36 -31.20
N SER A 188 -3.70 4.58 -31.81
CA SER A 188 -4.76 5.10 -32.70
C SER A 188 -6.05 5.46 -31.98
N VAL A 189 -6.25 5.01 -30.73
CA VAL A 189 -7.53 5.11 -30.02
C VAL A 189 -7.50 6.17 -28.94
N VAL A 190 -6.44 6.21 -28.13
CA VAL A 190 -6.32 7.17 -27.02
C VAL A 190 -6.34 8.63 -27.52
N PRO A 191 -5.62 9.00 -28.60
CA PRO A 191 -5.65 10.38 -29.12
C PRO A 191 -7.00 10.84 -29.67
N GLU A 192 -7.96 9.94 -29.93
CA GLU A 192 -9.31 10.36 -30.35
C GLU A 192 -10.07 11.10 -29.24
N VAL A 193 -9.61 10.98 -27.99
CA VAL A 193 -10.30 11.49 -26.80
C VAL A 193 -9.50 12.55 -26.05
N THR A 194 -8.17 12.45 -26.05
CA THR A 194 -7.29 13.34 -25.28
C THR A 194 -5.94 13.53 -25.94
N GLU A 195 -5.35 14.71 -25.78
CA GLU A 195 -3.98 15.02 -26.20
C GLU A 195 -2.94 14.73 -25.10
N LYS A 196 -3.37 14.55 -23.85
CA LYS A 196 -2.46 14.42 -22.69
C LYS A 196 -1.78 13.05 -22.62
N ALA A 197 -2.46 12.01 -23.09
CA ALA A 197 -1.95 10.66 -23.23
C ALA A 197 -2.07 10.23 -24.69
N ASN A 198 -1.26 9.27 -25.12
CA ASN A 198 -1.35 8.73 -26.47
C ASN A 198 -1.31 7.21 -26.55
N MET A 199 -1.06 6.49 -25.45
CA MET A 199 -1.16 5.02 -25.45
C MET A 199 -1.48 4.48 -24.07
N ILE A 200 -1.87 3.20 -24.02
CA ILE A 200 -1.95 2.44 -22.77
C ILE A 200 -0.59 1.84 -22.41
N TRP A 201 -0.40 1.51 -21.14
CA TRP A 201 0.77 0.78 -20.65
C TRP A 201 0.38 -0.25 -19.57
N PRO A 202 0.23 -1.55 -19.92
CA PRO A 202 -0.05 -2.62 -18.98
C PRO A 202 1.16 -3.02 -18.12
N TRP A 203 1.00 -3.10 -16.80
CA TRP A 203 2.07 -3.45 -15.85
C TRP A 203 1.55 -4.04 -14.53
N SER A 204 2.46 -4.65 -13.75
CA SER A 204 2.17 -5.29 -12.43
C SER A 204 0.90 -6.15 -12.46
N GLY A 205 0.90 -7.13 -13.37
CA GLY A 205 -0.23 -8.02 -13.55
C GLY A 205 0.10 -9.49 -13.38
N GLY A 206 -0.96 -10.26 -13.21
CA GLY A 206 -0.89 -11.69 -12.99
C GLY A 206 -2.28 -12.27 -12.76
N LYS A 207 -2.33 -13.50 -12.26
CA LYS A 207 -3.60 -14.20 -12.02
C LYS A 207 -4.34 -13.57 -10.83
N MET A 208 -5.66 -13.69 -10.79
CA MET A 208 -6.40 -13.31 -9.57
C MET A 208 -5.84 -14.08 -8.36
N PRO A 209 -5.47 -13.40 -7.26
CA PRO A 209 -4.85 -14.06 -6.14
C PRO A 209 -5.87 -14.92 -5.42
N ASN A 210 -5.40 -16.01 -4.83
CA ASN A 210 -6.20 -16.86 -3.95
C ASN A 210 -5.59 -16.81 -2.54
N PHE A 211 -5.76 -15.67 -1.88
CA PHE A 211 -5.27 -15.51 -0.52
C PHE A 211 -6.01 -16.45 0.45
N PRO A 212 -5.32 -17.03 1.44
CA PRO A 212 -6.00 -17.79 2.49
C PRO A 212 -6.93 -16.85 3.28
N LYS A 213 -8.09 -17.35 3.72
CA LYS A 213 -9.04 -16.50 4.43
C LYS A 213 -8.54 -16.17 5.83
N PHE A 214 -8.59 -14.90 6.23
CA PHE A 214 -8.08 -14.42 7.52
C PHE A 214 -8.68 -15.20 8.69
N GLN A 215 -10.00 -15.40 8.66
CA GLN A 215 -10.73 -16.18 9.67
C GLN A 215 -10.28 -17.65 9.70
N GLU A 216 -9.85 -18.25 8.59
CA GLU A 216 -9.37 -19.62 8.57
C GLU A 216 -8.01 -19.76 9.25
N ILE A 217 -7.12 -18.80 9.04
CA ILE A 217 -5.74 -18.79 9.57
C ILE A 217 -5.74 -18.44 11.06
N TYR A 218 -6.46 -17.38 11.45
CA TYR A 218 -6.36 -16.81 12.80
C TYR A 218 -7.57 -17.09 13.68
N LYS A 219 -8.68 -17.62 13.14
CA LYS A 219 -9.95 -17.85 13.87
C LYS A 219 -10.57 -16.56 14.44
N LEU A 220 -10.24 -15.42 13.86
CA LEU A 220 -10.73 -14.09 14.25
C LEU A 220 -11.54 -13.48 13.11
N LYS A 221 -12.58 -12.71 13.43
CA LYS A 221 -13.18 -11.77 12.47
C LYS A 221 -12.31 -10.52 12.36
N GLY A 222 -11.95 -10.17 11.14
CA GLY A 222 -11.05 -9.06 10.83
C GLY A 222 -11.74 -7.95 10.07
N ALA A 223 -11.40 -6.70 10.39
CA ALA A 223 -11.78 -5.52 9.63
C ALA A 223 -10.57 -4.68 9.25
N VAL A 224 -10.67 -3.95 8.14
CA VAL A 224 -9.63 -3.05 7.60
C VAL A 224 -10.24 -1.66 7.39
N ILE A 225 -9.57 -0.63 7.90
CA ILE A 225 -9.85 0.78 7.65
C ILE A 225 -8.61 1.36 6.98
N SER A 226 -8.78 1.92 5.79
CA SER A 226 -7.70 2.56 5.03
C SER A 226 -8.27 3.59 4.06
N GLU A 227 -7.41 4.50 3.61
CA GLU A 227 -7.72 5.54 2.64
C GLU A 227 -7.44 5.10 1.20
N VAL A 228 -6.78 3.94 1.02
CA VAL A 228 -6.33 3.46 -0.29
C VAL A 228 -7.02 2.17 -0.73
N ASP A 229 -7.39 2.11 -2.03
CA ASP A 229 -8.05 0.96 -2.66
C ASP A 229 -7.20 -0.33 -2.58
N LEU A 230 -5.88 -0.19 -2.41
CA LEU A 230 -4.97 -1.32 -2.30
C LEU A 230 -5.30 -2.19 -1.08
N LEU A 231 -5.50 -1.56 0.09
CA LEU A 231 -5.86 -2.25 1.33
C LEU A 231 -7.29 -2.79 1.28
N LYS A 232 -8.20 -2.14 0.54
CA LYS A 232 -9.52 -2.68 0.21
C LYS A 232 -9.39 -4.00 -0.55
N GLY A 233 -8.54 -4.05 -1.57
CA GLY A 233 -8.29 -5.27 -2.34
C GLY A 233 -7.70 -6.41 -1.49
N ILE A 234 -6.78 -6.09 -0.58
CA ILE A 234 -6.22 -7.05 0.39
C ILE A 234 -7.31 -7.57 1.32
N ALA A 235 -8.15 -6.68 1.88
CA ALA A 235 -9.25 -7.06 2.76
C ALA A 235 -10.23 -8.03 2.07
N GLU A 236 -10.69 -7.67 0.88
CA GLU A 236 -11.60 -8.51 0.06
C GLU A 236 -10.97 -9.89 -0.24
N GLY A 237 -9.70 -9.90 -0.65
CA GLY A 237 -8.99 -11.13 -0.96
C GLY A 237 -8.86 -12.06 0.26
N LEU A 238 -8.56 -11.49 1.42
CA LEU A 238 -8.48 -12.20 2.70
C LEU A 238 -9.85 -12.52 3.33
N GLY A 239 -10.94 -12.00 2.79
CA GLY A 239 -12.28 -12.14 3.39
C GLY A 239 -12.43 -11.38 4.71
N MET A 240 -11.77 -10.23 4.84
CA MET A 240 -11.94 -9.28 5.93
C MET A 240 -12.93 -8.20 5.51
N GLU A 241 -13.62 -7.57 6.47
CA GLU A 241 -14.55 -6.47 6.15
C GLU A 241 -13.79 -5.16 5.94
N PHE A 242 -13.93 -4.56 4.76
CA PHE A 242 -13.42 -3.21 4.53
C PHE A 242 -14.42 -2.16 5.02
N LEU A 243 -13.99 -1.28 5.91
CA LEU A 243 -14.83 -0.29 6.57
C LEU A 243 -14.51 1.11 6.02
N GLU A 244 -15.36 1.60 5.13
CA GLU A 244 -15.20 2.94 4.55
C GLU A 244 -15.38 4.05 5.60
N VAL A 245 -14.64 5.15 5.40
CA VAL A 245 -14.70 6.37 6.20
C VAL A 245 -14.90 7.55 5.25
N GLU A 246 -15.95 8.33 5.48
CA GLU A 246 -16.22 9.52 4.67
C GLU A 246 -15.20 10.63 4.94
N GLY A 247 -14.87 11.39 3.90
CA GLY A 247 -14.01 12.57 4.00
C GLY A 247 -12.52 12.26 4.20
N VAL A 248 -12.07 11.04 3.92
CA VAL A 248 -10.63 10.72 3.88
C VAL A 248 -9.99 11.29 2.61
N THR A 249 -8.79 11.85 2.74
CA THR A 249 -8.07 12.51 1.64
C THR A 249 -6.88 11.70 1.13
N GLY A 250 -6.34 10.79 1.95
CA GLY A 250 -5.06 10.14 1.69
C GLY A 250 -3.87 11.09 1.87
N TYR A 251 -4.03 12.16 2.64
CA TYR A 251 -3.00 13.16 2.91
C TYR A 251 -3.06 13.61 4.38
N ILE A 252 -2.15 14.48 4.82
CA ILE A 252 -2.02 14.87 6.24
C ILE A 252 -3.23 15.67 6.78
N ASP A 253 -4.13 16.11 5.91
CA ASP A 253 -5.38 16.81 6.26
C ASP A 253 -6.60 15.88 6.32
N THR A 254 -6.39 14.57 6.31
CA THR A 254 -7.46 13.57 6.27
C THR A 254 -8.34 13.59 7.52
N ASN A 255 -9.49 12.91 7.44
CA ASN A 255 -10.45 12.80 8.52
C ASN A 255 -10.01 11.78 9.60
N TYR A 256 -8.93 12.09 10.34
CA TYR A 256 -8.44 11.26 11.45
C TYR A 256 -9.51 10.96 12.49
N ARG A 257 -10.33 11.96 12.84
CA ARG A 257 -11.46 11.79 13.76
C ARG A 257 -12.46 10.74 13.27
N GLY A 258 -12.73 10.71 11.97
CA GLY A 258 -13.58 9.70 11.33
C GLY A 258 -12.96 8.30 11.41
N ILE A 259 -11.66 8.20 11.10
CA ILE A 259 -10.89 6.96 11.16
C ILE A 259 -10.90 6.38 12.58
N VAL A 260 -10.55 7.17 13.59
CA VAL A 260 -10.54 6.73 15.00
C VAL A 260 -11.93 6.31 15.46
N ARG A 261 -12.97 7.10 15.15
CA ARG A 261 -14.35 6.74 15.50
C ARG A 261 -14.75 5.41 14.88
N ARG A 262 -14.38 5.18 13.61
CA ARG A 262 -14.68 3.93 12.90
C ARG A 262 -13.92 2.75 13.51
N ALA A 263 -12.65 2.94 13.87
CA ALA A 263 -11.81 1.93 14.50
C ALA A 263 -12.35 1.51 15.87
N LEU A 264 -12.68 2.47 16.74
CA LEU A 264 -13.25 2.17 18.07
C LEU A 264 -14.57 1.41 17.96
N LYS A 265 -15.46 1.83 17.05
CA LYS A 265 -16.73 1.10 16.78
C LYS A 265 -16.49 -0.29 16.17
N ALA A 266 -15.45 -0.45 15.36
CA ALA A 266 -15.09 -1.74 14.78
C ALA A 266 -14.61 -2.71 15.87
N LEU A 267 -13.85 -2.23 16.86
CA LEU A 267 -13.38 -3.05 17.99
C LEU A 267 -14.52 -3.63 18.85
N GLU A 268 -15.75 -3.12 18.76
CA GLU A 268 -16.94 -3.73 19.38
C GLU A 268 -17.40 -5.01 18.64
N ASN A 269 -17.18 -5.08 17.33
CA ASN A 269 -17.78 -6.09 16.45
C ASN A 269 -16.77 -7.06 15.80
N PHE A 270 -15.49 -6.69 15.78
CA PHE A 270 -14.40 -7.47 15.20
C PHE A 270 -13.30 -7.72 16.23
N GLU A 271 -12.78 -8.94 16.27
CA GLU A 271 -11.68 -9.30 17.15
C GLU A 271 -10.34 -8.72 16.67
N PHE A 272 -10.21 -8.44 15.37
CA PHE A 272 -9.04 -7.81 14.77
C PHE A 272 -9.44 -6.61 13.91
N VAL A 273 -8.76 -5.48 14.10
CA VAL A 273 -8.94 -4.26 13.30
C VAL A 273 -7.57 -3.77 12.83
N LEU A 274 -7.41 -3.57 11.52
CA LEU A 274 -6.27 -2.87 10.93
C LEU A 274 -6.68 -1.45 10.58
N VAL A 275 -5.89 -0.47 11.00
CA VAL A 275 -6.00 0.94 10.60
C VAL A 275 -4.73 1.35 9.89
N HIS A 276 -4.87 1.78 8.64
CA HIS A 276 -3.79 2.28 7.79
C HIS A 276 -4.09 3.72 7.37
N THR A 277 -3.06 4.57 7.36
CA THR A 277 -3.15 5.98 6.97
C THR A 277 -2.00 6.35 6.05
N GLU A 278 -2.29 7.06 4.95
CA GLU A 278 -1.33 7.32 3.85
C GLU A 278 -0.48 8.58 4.08
N GLY A 279 -1.02 9.58 4.79
CA GLY A 279 -0.52 10.96 4.71
C GLY A 279 0.97 11.18 5.02
N ILE A 280 1.56 10.36 5.91
CA ILE A 280 3.00 10.44 6.24
C ILE A 280 3.87 10.01 5.04
N ASP A 281 3.45 9.01 4.27
CA ASP A 281 4.18 8.53 3.10
C ASP A 281 4.17 9.57 1.96
N GLU A 282 3.01 10.18 1.69
CA GLU A 282 2.88 11.20 0.64
C GLU A 282 3.81 12.41 0.86
N VAL A 283 3.88 12.95 2.08
CA VAL A 283 4.82 14.05 2.37
C VAL A 283 6.29 13.60 2.35
N SER A 284 6.54 12.31 2.60
CA SER A 284 7.87 11.71 2.46
C SER A 284 8.32 11.66 0.99
N HIS A 285 7.40 11.33 0.08
CA HIS A 285 7.65 11.38 -1.37
C HIS A 285 7.87 12.81 -1.89
N GLU A 286 7.26 13.82 -1.28
CA GLU A 286 7.56 15.24 -1.59
C GLU A 286 8.98 15.63 -1.15
N GLY A 287 9.57 14.87 -0.23
CA GLY A 287 10.84 15.17 0.42
C GLY A 287 10.74 16.39 1.34
N ASP A 288 9.57 16.59 1.95
CA ASP A 288 9.27 17.70 2.86
C ASP A 288 9.50 17.24 4.31
N MET A 289 10.64 17.66 4.87
CA MET A 289 11.09 17.19 6.18
C MET A 289 10.23 17.72 7.31
N GLU A 290 9.91 19.01 7.26
CA GLU A 290 9.08 19.68 8.24
C GLU A 290 7.67 19.09 8.26
N LYS A 291 7.06 18.87 7.07
CA LYS A 291 5.74 18.23 7.00
C LYS A 291 5.75 16.78 7.46
N LYS A 292 6.81 16.00 7.20
CA LYS A 292 6.86 14.61 7.70
C LYS A 292 6.88 14.58 9.22
N ILE A 293 7.65 15.48 9.86
CA ILE A 293 7.66 15.61 11.32
C ILE A 293 6.26 15.98 11.82
N GLU A 294 5.65 17.03 11.25
CA GLU A 294 4.29 17.45 11.58
C GLU A 294 3.26 16.32 11.41
N ALA A 295 3.34 15.55 10.32
CA ALA A 295 2.44 14.44 10.05
C ALA A 295 2.56 13.31 11.08
N ILE A 296 3.78 13.04 11.57
CA ILE A 296 4.04 12.07 12.63
C ILE A 296 3.42 12.55 13.96
N GLU A 297 3.57 13.83 14.29
CA GLU A 297 2.97 14.45 15.49
C GLU A 297 1.44 14.43 15.43
N ILE A 298 0.85 14.77 14.27
CA ILE A 298 -0.60 14.68 14.04
C ILE A 298 -1.08 13.24 14.19
N TYR A 299 -0.37 12.26 13.63
CA TYR A 299 -0.74 10.85 13.78
C TYR A 299 -0.68 10.39 15.25
N ASP A 300 0.36 10.80 15.97
CA ASP A 300 0.50 10.53 17.40
C ASP A 300 -0.69 11.07 18.20
N GLU A 301 -1.07 12.34 17.98
CA GLU A 301 -2.15 12.98 18.73
C GLU A 301 -3.53 12.49 18.30
N GLU A 302 -3.82 12.57 17.00
CA GLU A 302 -5.17 12.41 16.44
C GLU A 302 -5.58 10.97 16.20
N VAL A 303 -4.61 10.06 16.05
CA VAL A 303 -4.88 8.61 15.91
C VAL A 303 -4.53 7.88 17.19
N VAL A 304 -3.24 7.82 17.54
CA VAL A 304 -2.75 6.99 18.64
C VAL A 304 -3.31 7.48 19.97
N GLY A 305 -3.16 8.76 20.28
CA GLY A 305 -3.62 9.37 21.53
C GLY A 305 -5.13 9.24 21.73
N LYS A 306 -5.93 9.54 20.70
CA LYS A 306 -7.41 9.41 20.79
C LYS A 306 -7.86 7.96 20.96
N ILE A 307 -7.13 6.98 20.43
CA ILE A 307 -7.41 5.55 20.64
C ILE A 307 -7.06 5.16 22.07
N LEU A 308 -5.87 5.54 22.55
CA LEU A 308 -5.43 5.24 23.92
C LEU A 308 -6.36 5.86 24.98
N ASP A 309 -6.88 7.06 24.72
CA ASP A 309 -7.81 7.78 25.62
C ASP A 309 -9.20 7.10 25.71
N LYS A 310 -9.67 6.49 24.62
CA LYS A 310 -11.07 6.04 24.50
C LYS A 310 -11.26 4.53 24.54
N ALA A 311 -10.23 3.76 24.21
CA ALA A 311 -10.32 2.31 24.20
C ALA A 311 -10.13 1.73 25.61
N ASP A 312 -10.78 0.60 25.90
CA ASP A 312 -10.48 -0.19 27.09
C ASP A 312 -9.17 -0.95 26.88
N LEU A 313 -8.07 -0.38 27.39
CA LEU A 313 -6.72 -0.95 27.27
C LEU A 313 -6.54 -2.27 28.03
N SER A 314 -7.45 -2.64 28.94
CA SER A 314 -7.38 -3.94 29.63
C SER A 314 -7.77 -5.12 28.73
N GLU A 315 -8.56 -4.83 27.68
CA GLU A 315 -9.06 -5.80 26.71
C GLU A 315 -8.51 -5.56 25.30
N LEU A 316 -7.52 -4.68 25.13
CA LEU A 316 -6.95 -4.31 23.85
C LEU A 316 -5.44 -4.56 23.78
N ARG A 317 -5.01 -5.22 22.71
CA ARG A 317 -3.61 -5.31 22.31
C ARG A 317 -3.37 -4.49 21.05
N ILE A 318 -2.30 -3.69 21.04
CA ILE A 318 -1.98 -2.80 19.91
C ILE A 318 -0.63 -3.20 19.33
N LEU A 319 -0.56 -3.41 18.02
CA LEU A 319 0.69 -3.49 17.26
C LEU A 319 0.81 -2.22 16.41
N LEU A 320 1.89 -1.48 16.60
CA LEU A 320 2.23 -0.28 15.84
C LEU A 320 3.50 -0.52 15.03
N LEU A 321 3.43 -0.34 13.71
CA LEU A 321 4.59 -0.30 12.81
C LEU A 321 4.26 0.38 11.49
N PRO A 322 5.19 1.14 10.87
CA PRO A 322 5.09 1.44 9.45
C PRO A 322 5.21 0.17 8.62
N ASP A 323 4.72 0.19 7.40
CA ASP A 323 4.81 -0.92 6.45
C ASP A 323 6.16 -0.95 5.73
N HIS A 324 6.71 0.20 5.35
CA HIS A 324 8.09 0.36 4.88
C HIS A 324 8.67 1.72 5.27
N PRO A 325 9.99 1.91 5.15
CA PRO A 325 10.60 3.24 5.20
C PRO A 325 10.45 3.96 3.86
N THR A 326 10.16 5.24 3.93
CA THR A 326 10.17 6.17 2.78
C THR A 326 11.08 7.35 3.12
N PRO A 327 12.41 7.21 2.95
CA PRO A 327 13.35 8.24 3.37
C PRO A 327 13.18 9.53 2.58
N ILE A 328 13.09 10.67 3.26
CA ILE A 328 12.90 12.00 2.62
C ILE A 328 13.98 12.32 1.59
N GLU A 329 15.23 11.89 1.83
CA GLU A 329 16.33 12.12 0.91
C GLU A 329 16.14 11.35 -0.41
N LEU A 330 15.58 10.14 -0.33
CA LEU A 330 15.40 9.25 -1.48
C LEU A 330 14.04 9.42 -2.17
N ARG A 331 13.03 9.94 -1.45
CA ARG A 331 11.66 10.20 -1.95
C ARG A 331 11.02 8.96 -2.59
N THR A 332 11.42 7.78 -2.11
CA THR A 332 10.96 6.49 -2.60
C THR A 332 11.11 5.46 -1.50
N HIS A 333 10.35 4.37 -1.60
CA HIS A 333 10.36 3.31 -0.61
C HIS A 333 11.68 2.54 -0.66
N VAL A 334 12.12 2.04 0.49
CA VAL A 334 13.27 1.13 0.59
C VAL A 334 12.90 -0.16 1.32
N ALA A 335 13.60 -1.25 1.02
CA ALA A 335 13.31 -2.57 1.59
C ALA A 335 13.99 -2.80 2.96
N GLU A 336 14.24 -1.73 3.71
CA GLU A 336 14.90 -1.81 5.02
C GLU A 336 13.89 -2.13 6.13
N SER A 337 14.39 -2.71 7.23
CA SER A 337 13.55 -3.05 8.38
C SER A 337 12.94 -1.82 9.06
N VAL A 338 11.69 -1.93 9.48
CA VAL A 338 10.91 -0.91 10.21
C VAL A 338 10.86 -1.18 11.71
N PRO A 339 10.75 -0.17 12.59
CA PRO A 339 10.48 -0.39 14.01
C PRO A 339 9.06 -0.91 14.24
N PHE A 340 8.87 -1.71 15.28
CA PHE A 340 7.54 -2.05 15.76
C PHE A 340 7.48 -2.05 17.30
N ALA A 341 6.28 -1.83 17.83
CA ALA A 341 5.97 -1.94 19.26
C ALA A 341 4.63 -2.63 19.47
N ILE A 342 4.55 -3.50 20.48
CA ILE A 342 3.34 -4.23 20.86
C ILE A 342 2.97 -3.89 22.30
N TYR A 343 1.93 -3.09 22.48
CA TYR A 343 1.30 -2.85 23.78
C TYR A 343 0.39 -4.03 24.17
N GLY A 344 0.31 -4.38 25.46
CA GLY A 344 -0.47 -5.53 25.94
C GLY A 344 0.32 -6.85 25.96
N LEU A 345 1.65 -6.76 25.98
CA LEU A 345 2.60 -7.83 26.28
C LEU A 345 3.48 -7.42 27.46
N GLU A 346 4.27 -8.36 28.00
CA GLU A 346 5.29 -8.03 29.00
C GLU A 346 6.28 -6.99 28.44
N ARG A 347 6.39 -5.86 29.15
CA ARG A 347 7.20 -4.71 28.72
C ARG A 347 8.69 -5.03 28.67
N ASP A 348 9.42 -4.35 27.78
CA ASP A 348 10.88 -4.37 27.75
C ASP A 348 11.50 -3.03 28.21
N ASP A 349 12.81 -2.86 27.99
CA ASP A 349 13.56 -1.68 28.45
C ASP A 349 13.45 -0.47 27.50
N VAL A 350 12.80 -0.61 26.34
CA VAL A 350 12.61 0.50 25.39
C VAL A 350 11.70 1.55 26.03
N LYS A 351 11.98 2.84 25.76
CA LYS A 351 11.24 3.99 26.31
C LYS A 351 10.66 4.92 25.26
N THR A 352 11.15 4.84 24.03
CA THR A 352 10.75 5.70 22.93
C THR A 352 10.57 4.86 21.68
N PHE A 353 9.53 5.11 20.92
CA PHE A 353 9.30 4.50 19.63
C PHE A 353 10.19 5.17 18.57
N SER A 354 11.21 4.47 18.08
CA SER A 354 12.05 4.93 16.96
C SER A 354 12.75 3.76 16.28
N GLU A 355 13.30 3.98 15.08
CA GLU A 355 14.04 2.99 14.31
C GLU A 355 15.18 2.35 15.11
N PHE A 356 15.85 3.15 15.95
CA PHE A 356 17.04 2.74 16.70
C PHE A 356 16.74 2.30 18.14
N SER A 357 15.75 2.89 18.79
CA SER A 357 15.35 2.49 20.15
C SER A 357 14.64 1.14 20.12
N CYS A 358 13.69 0.94 19.20
CA CYS A 358 12.98 -0.33 19.07
C CYS A 358 13.90 -1.50 18.67
N ALA A 359 15.01 -1.22 17.97
CA ALA A 359 16.02 -2.24 17.63
C ALA A 359 16.68 -2.90 18.85
N LYS A 360 16.64 -2.23 20.01
CA LYS A 360 17.15 -2.74 21.29
C LYS A 360 16.10 -3.50 22.10
N GLY A 361 14.85 -3.56 21.60
CA GLY A 361 13.75 -4.25 22.24
C GLY A 361 13.91 -5.77 22.21
N LYS A 362 13.09 -6.46 23.00
CA LYS A 362 13.24 -7.89 23.28
C LYS A 362 13.16 -8.79 22.04
N TYR A 363 12.52 -8.32 20.97
CA TYR A 363 12.35 -9.08 19.74
C TYR A 363 13.50 -8.90 18.73
N GLY A 364 14.41 -7.94 18.94
CA GLY A 364 15.51 -7.66 18.00
C GLY A 364 15.00 -7.47 16.57
N LEU A 365 15.65 -8.11 15.58
CA LEU A 365 15.19 -8.11 14.19
C LEU A 365 14.36 -9.36 13.89
N MET A 366 13.13 -9.15 13.41
CA MET A 366 12.14 -10.17 13.08
C MET A 366 11.89 -10.27 11.58
N ASP A 367 11.48 -11.45 11.15
CA ASP A 367 10.81 -11.66 9.86
C ASP A 367 9.36 -11.16 9.98
N GLY A 368 8.94 -10.28 9.08
CA GLY A 368 7.60 -9.68 9.08
C GLY A 368 6.48 -10.73 9.05
N LEU A 369 6.70 -11.88 8.39
CA LEU A 369 5.73 -12.99 8.35
C LEU A 369 5.41 -13.58 9.72
N LYS A 370 6.25 -13.34 10.73
CA LYS A 370 6.08 -13.83 12.10
C LYS A 370 5.41 -12.80 13.02
N LEU A 371 5.11 -11.59 12.55
CA LEU A 371 4.53 -10.53 13.38
C LEU A 371 3.15 -10.92 13.94
N MET A 372 2.24 -11.41 13.10
CA MET A 372 0.92 -11.86 13.58
C MET A 372 1.03 -12.98 14.62
N GLN A 373 2.02 -13.86 14.49
CA GLN A 373 2.21 -14.97 15.44
C GLN A 373 2.64 -14.48 16.82
N ILE A 374 3.40 -13.38 16.92
CA ILE A 374 3.74 -12.79 18.22
C ILE A 374 2.62 -11.87 18.73
N PHE A 375 1.95 -11.18 17.81
CA PHE A 375 0.90 -10.21 18.15
C PHE A 375 -0.36 -10.89 18.71
N LEU A 376 -0.72 -12.07 18.20
CA LEU A 376 -1.94 -12.79 18.59
C LEU A 376 -1.75 -13.82 19.72
N ARG A 377 -0.54 -13.98 20.26
CA ARG A 377 -0.21 -14.94 21.34
C ARG A 377 -0.80 -14.55 22.68
#